data_AF-A0A7C3Y4V0-F1
#
_entry.id   AF-A0A7C3Y4V0-F1
#
_cell.length_a   1.000
_cell.length_b   1.000
_cell.length_c   1.000
_cell.angle_alpha   90.00
_cell.angle_beta   90.00
_cell.angle_gamma   90.00
#
_symmetry.space_group_name_H-M   'P 1'
#
loop_
_entity.id
_entity.type
_entity.pdbx_description
1 polymer ?
#
loop_
_entity_poly.entity_id
_entity_poly.type
_entity_poly.pdbx_seq_one_letter_code
_entity_poly.pdbx_strand_id
1 'polypeptide(L)'
;MESSELNEIELSLNAGKSLILNSPAEIKVISGDVEIWGASISSEIRIEERKIPLLIESISNSRLLIRSKSHPAETKIPDSWREVEKAVDSGITIFIGASDSGKSSIIAYLANKLVARGLRVGIVDSDIGQKDIGPVGTISSAVFSDLPIIPWLKEPDKMYFVGDKTPRGHLLPMVVGVRMLADMTKADAILVNTTGYVSDDAAVELKLRKIENLRPDRVVGIDDGSLGDLLSRIPPYVKKIRIRAPDEIRKKGVAERMERRRINIGRYLNNSDQ
;
A
#
# COMPACT_ATOMS: atom_id res chain seq x y z
N MET A 1 26.65 -5.23 18.21
CA MET A 1 25.96 -6.54 18.34
C MET A 1 25.16 -6.50 19.63
N GLU A 2 23.88 -6.15 19.58
CA GLU A 2 22.94 -6.44 20.65
C GLU A 2 22.07 -7.60 20.15
N SER A 3 22.31 -8.81 20.65
CA SER A 3 21.35 -9.91 20.52
C SER A 3 20.20 -9.62 21.49
N SER A 4 19.35 -8.67 21.14
CA SER A 4 18.11 -8.45 21.86
C SER A 4 17.16 -9.61 21.52
N GLU A 5 16.91 -10.49 22.47
CA GLU A 5 15.98 -11.61 22.32
C GLU A 5 14.60 -11.09 21.84
N LEU A 6 14.02 -11.77 20.85
CA LEU A 6 12.64 -11.51 20.44
C LEU A 6 11.74 -12.12 21.50
N ASN A 7 10.70 -11.39 21.93
CA ASN A 7 9.70 -11.97 22.82
C ASN A 7 8.90 -12.99 22.03
N GLU A 8 8.73 -14.18 22.59
CA GLU A 8 7.93 -15.26 22.02
C GLU A 8 6.56 -15.31 22.70
N ILE A 9 5.50 -15.34 21.91
CA ILE A 9 4.12 -15.41 22.38
C ILE A 9 3.37 -16.44 21.53
N GLU A 10 2.77 -17.44 22.18
CA GLU A 10 1.75 -18.28 21.57
C GLU A 10 0.37 -17.69 21.85
N LEU A 11 -0.46 -17.54 20.82
CA LEU A 11 -1.81 -16.99 20.95
C LEU A 11 -2.82 -17.73 20.07
N SER A 12 -4.07 -17.74 20.53
CA SER A 12 -5.22 -18.21 19.74
C SER A 12 -6.00 -17.02 19.19
N LEU A 13 -6.34 -17.06 17.91
CA LEU A 13 -7.09 -16.02 17.21
C LEU A 13 -8.35 -16.63 16.59
N ASN A 14 -9.52 -16.11 16.97
CA ASN A 14 -10.79 -16.58 16.43
C ASN A 14 -10.97 -16.12 14.98
N ALA A 15 -11.74 -16.87 14.19
CA ALA A 15 -12.06 -16.51 12.80
C ALA A 15 -12.60 -15.07 12.69
N GLY A 16 -12.09 -14.32 11.72
CA GLY A 16 -12.44 -12.91 11.48
C GLY A 16 -11.87 -11.90 12.47
N LYS A 17 -11.05 -12.33 13.45
CA LYS A 17 -10.29 -11.42 14.31
C LYS A 17 -8.95 -11.07 13.66
N SER A 18 -8.49 -9.85 13.94
CA SER A 18 -7.24 -9.33 13.38
C SER A 18 -6.32 -8.79 14.46
N LEU A 19 -5.02 -8.89 14.21
CA LEU A 19 -3.96 -8.33 15.04
C LEU A 19 -3.05 -7.45 14.18
N ILE A 20 -2.39 -6.48 14.81
CA ILE A 20 -1.31 -5.72 14.21
C ILE A 20 -0.09 -5.74 15.12
N LEU A 21 1.08 -5.93 14.51
CA LEU A 21 2.38 -5.75 15.17
C LEU A 21 3.39 -5.15 14.21
N ASN A 22 4.47 -4.58 14.74
CA ASN A 22 5.57 -4.11 13.90
C ASN A 22 6.69 -5.14 13.83
N SER A 23 7.23 -5.33 12.63
CA SER A 23 8.44 -6.09 12.39
C SER A 23 9.69 -5.43 13.02
N PRO A 24 10.80 -6.16 13.29
CA PRO A 24 11.04 -7.55 12.89
C PRO A 24 10.13 -8.55 13.59
N ALA A 25 9.65 -9.55 12.85
CA ALA A 25 8.81 -10.60 13.40
C ALA A 25 9.00 -11.92 12.65
N GLU A 26 8.95 -13.02 13.40
CA GLU A 26 8.80 -14.38 12.89
C GLU A 26 7.43 -14.88 13.35
N ILE A 27 6.59 -15.29 12.40
CA ILE A 27 5.21 -15.71 12.64
C ILE A 27 5.08 -17.12 12.10
N LYS A 28 4.77 -18.06 12.99
CA LYS A 28 4.53 -19.45 12.66
C LYS A 28 3.08 -19.83 12.94
N VAL A 29 2.44 -20.40 11.94
CA VAL A 29 1.08 -20.96 12.03
C VAL A 29 1.18 -22.37 12.60
N ILE A 30 0.70 -22.55 13.83
CA ILE A 30 0.65 -23.86 14.49
C ILE A 30 -0.53 -24.67 13.95
N SER A 31 -1.68 -24.01 13.78
CA SER A 31 -2.90 -24.61 13.22
C SER A 31 -3.85 -23.53 12.71
N GLY A 32 -4.67 -23.88 11.71
CA GLY A 32 -5.63 -22.98 11.09
C GLY A 32 -5.03 -22.16 9.95
N ASP A 33 -5.83 -21.22 9.43
CA ASP A 33 -5.48 -20.38 8.30
C ASP A 33 -5.44 -18.91 8.72
N VAL A 34 -4.39 -18.20 8.31
CA VAL A 34 -4.23 -16.76 8.55
C VAL A 34 -3.74 -16.06 7.28
N GLU A 35 -4.02 -14.77 7.21
CA GLU A 35 -3.52 -13.89 6.19
C GLU A 35 -2.71 -12.74 6.79
N ILE A 36 -1.63 -12.36 6.12
CA ILE A 36 -0.89 -11.12 6.41
C ILE A 36 -1.10 -10.18 5.25
N TRP A 37 -1.68 -9.00 5.51
CA TRP A 37 -2.09 -8.05 4.46
C TRP A 37 -2.94 -8.72 3.36
N GLY A 38 -3.76 -9.72 3.69
CA GLY A 38 -4.58 -10.45 2.72
C GLY A 38 -3.86 -11.56 1.94
N ALA A 39 -2.57 -11.80 2.17
CA ALA A 39 -1.85 -12.96 1.63
C ALA A 39 -1.91 -14.13 2.62
N SER A 40 -2.39 -15.29 2.16
CA SER A 40 -2.44 -16.50 2.98
C SER A 40 -1.03 -16.99 3.35
N ILE A 41 -0.85 -17.35 4.62
CA ILE A 41 0.40 -17.92 5.14
C ILE A 41 0.13 -19.34 5.62
N SER A 42 0.87 -20.32 5.09
CA SER A 42 0.64 -21.74 5.34
C SER A 42 1.59 -22.37 6.37
N SER A 43 2.68 -21.70 6.73
CA SER A 43 3.67 -22.27 7.66
C SER A 43 4.34 -21.19 8.51
N GLU A 44 5.45 -20.65 8.05
CA GLU A 44 6.29 -19.72 8.77
C GLU A 44 6.71 -18.60 7.85
N ILE A 45 6.67 -17.39 8.36
CA ILE A 45 7.16 -16.21 7.67
C ILE A 45 8.05 -15.41 8.62
N ARG A 46 9.18 -14.95 8.08
CA ARG A 46 10.13 -14.11 8.79
C ARG A 46 10.31 -12.81 8.03
N ILE A 47 10.12 -11.70 8.73
CA ILE A 47 10.25 -10.35 8.19
C ILE A 47 11.28 -9.63 9.05
N GLU A 48 12.43 -9.33 8.47
CA GLU A 48 13.59 -8.79 9.18
C GLU A 48 13.65 -7.27 9.14
N GLU A 49 13.02 -6.65 8.14
CA GLU A 49 12.94 -5.21 8.02
C GLU A 49 12.25 -4.62 9.26
N ARG A 50 12.71 -3.47 9.71
CA ARG A 50 12.21 -2.87 10.96
C ARG A 50 11.01 -1.96 10.69
N LYS A 51 10.08 -1.90 11.66
CA LYS A 51 8.94 -0.97 11.69
C LYS A 51 7.97 -1.13 10.52
N ILE A 52 7.85 -2.34 9.98
CA ILE A 52 6.80 -2.66 9.02
C ILE A 52 5.58 -3.17 9.79
N PRO A 53 4.42 -2.52 9.65
CA PRO A 53 3.19 -3.03 10.26
C PRO A 53 2.78 -4.32 9.56
N LEU A 54 2.48 -5.35 10.35
CA LEU A 54 2.00 -6.65 9.91
C LEU A 54 0.55 -6.79 10.35
N LEU A 55 -0.36 -6.64 9.41
CA LEU A 55 -1.80 -6.80 9.64
C LEU A 55 -2.16 -8.27 9.44
N ILE A 56 -2.39 -8.99 10.53
CA ILE A 56 -2.73 -10.41 10.55
C ILE A 56 -4.23 -10.56 10.71
N GLU A 57 -4.89 -11.36 9.88
CA GLU A 57 -6.28 -11.77 10.03
C GLU A 57 -6.39 -13.29 10.08
N SER A 58 -7.19 -13.80 11.02
CA SER A 58 -7.52 -15.22 11.08
C SER A 58 -8.69 -15.53 10.15
N ILE A 59 -8.52 -16.50 9.25
CA ILE A 59 -9.58 -16.97 8.36
C ILE A 59 -10.40 -18.08 9.04
N SER A 60 -9.72 -18.96 9.76
CA SER A 60 -10.33 -19.94 10.68
C SER A 60 -9.96 -19.61 12.13
N ASN A 61 -10.44 -20.41 13.09
CA ASN A 61 -9.83 -20.39 14.42
C ASN A 61 -8.40 -20.91 14.30
N SER A 62 -7.42 -20.09 14.68
CA SER A 62 -6.01 -20.35 14.42
C SER A 62 -5.14 -20.19 15.66
N ARG A 63 -4.02 -20.90 15.72
CA ARG A 63 -2.98 -20.75 16.74
C ARG A 63 -1.69 -20.32 16.10
N LEU A 64 -1.08 -19.28 16.66
CA LEU A 64 0.11 -18.63 16.13
C LEU A 64 1.19 -18.59 17.20
N LEU A 65 2.43 -18.85 16.78
CA LEU A 65 3.64 -18.51 17.53
C LEU A 65 4.24 -17.26 16.90
N ILE A 66 4.30 -16.17 17.65
CA ILE A 66 4.85 -14.90 17.18
C ILE A 66 6.10 -14.58 17.99
N ARG A 67 7.23 -14.41 17.31
CA ARG A 67 8.47 -13.88 17.88
C ARG A 67 8.67 -12.46 17.38
N SER A 68 8.52 -11.47 18.25
CA SER A 68 8.73 -10.07 17.89
C SER A 68 9.13 -9.22 19.09
N LYS A 69 9.73 -8.06 18.83
CA LYS A 69 9.88 -7.01 19.85
C LYS A 69 8.58 -6.25 20.09
N SER A 70 7.73 -6.16 19.07
CA SER A 70 6.44 -5.49 19.16
C SER A 70 5.42 -6.45 19.74
N HIS A 71 4.65 -6.00 20.73
CA HIS A 71 3.50 -6.76 21.20
C HIS A 71 2.39 -6.67 20.14
N PRO A 72 1.72 -7.80 19.80
CA PRO A 72 0.51 -7.77 18.98
C PRO A 72 -0.60 -6.98 19.67
N ALA A 73 -1.29 -6.13 18.91
CA ALA A 73 -2.47 -5.41 19.37
C ALA A 73 -3.68 -5.81 18.54
N GLU A 74 -4.86 -5.87 19.16
CA GLU A 74 -6.11 -6.10 18.44
C GLU A 74 -6.38 -4.97 17.44
N THR A 75 -6.88 -5.35 16.27
CA THR A 75 -7.29 -4.42 15.23
C THR A 75 -8.43 -5.01 14.41
N LYS A 76 -8.90 -4.27 13.42
CA LYS A 76 -9.91 -4.74 12.47
C LYS A 76 -9.52 -4.33 11.06
N ILE A 77 -9.62 -5.27 10.11
CA ILE A 77 -9.60 -4.91 8.69
C ILE A 77 -10.88 -4.11 8.38
N PRO A 78 -10.78 -2.87 7.86
CA PRO A 78 -11.96 -2.06 7.58
C PRO A 78 -12.91 -2.75 6.60
N ASP A 79 -14.21 -2.77 6.89
CA ASP A 79 -15.22 -3.37 6.00
C ASP A 79 -15.23 -2.69 4.62
N SER A 80 -14.90 -1.40 4.59
CA SER A 80 -14.72 -0.63 3.37
C SER A 80 -13.63 -1.17 2.44
N TRP A 81 -12.60 -1.84 2.99
CA TRP A 81 -11.59 -2.48 2.16
C TRP A 81 -12.14 -3.71 1.44
N ARG A 82 -12.99 -4.49 2.12
CA ARG A 82 -13.68 -5.65 1.52
C ARG A 82 -14.69 -5.22 0.45
N GLU A 83 -15.33 -4.06 0.61
CA GLU A 83 -16.19 -3.48 -0.42
C GLU A 83 -15.39 -3.14 -1.69
N VAL A 84 -14.21 -2.52 -1.53
CA VAL A 84 -13.31 -2.26 -2.67
C VAL A 84 -12.80 -3.56 -3.28
N GLU A 85 -12.46 -4.56 -2.46
CA GLU A 85 -11.99 -5.88 -2.90
C GLU A 85 -13.01 -6.61 -3.79
N LYS A 86 -14.30 -6.46 -3.51
CA LYS A 86 -15.39 -7.01 -4.34
C LYS A 86 -15.61 -6.21 -5.62
N ALA A 87 -15.25 -4.93 -5.63
CA ALA A 87 -15.50 -4.02 -6.74
C ALA A 87 -14.34 -3.89 -7.73
N VAL A 88 -13.12 -4.24 -7.31
CA VAL A 88 -11.87 -4.19 -8.09
C VAL A 88 -11.57 -5.59 -8.65
N ASP A 89 -11.18 -5.59 -9.91
CA ASP A 89 -10.78 -6.77 -10.70
C ASP A 89 -9.68 -6.31 -11.68
N SER A 90 -9.59 -6.88 -12.89
CA SER A 90 -8.74 -6.38 -13.96
C SER A 90 -8.99 -4.90 -14.33
N GLY A 91 -7.99 -4.30 -14.97
CA GLY A 91 -7.98 -2.90 -15.38
C GLY A 91 -7.22 -1.98 -14.43
N ILE A 92 -7.37 -0.67 -14.64
CA ILE A 92 -6.64 0.35 -13.88
C ILE A 92 -7.55 0.92 -12.78
N THR A 93 -7.05 0.90 -11.55
CA THR A 93 -7.71 1.52 -10.39
C THR A 93 -6.81 2.58 -9.77
N ILE A 94 -7.27 3.83 -9.72
CA ILE A 94 -6.55 4.94 -9.07
C ILE A 94 -7.05 5.15 -7.65
N PHE A 95 -6.13 5.25 -6.69
CA PHE A 95 -6.43 5.55 -5.29
C PHE A 95 -6.14 7.01 -4.98
N ILE A 96 -7.14 7.73 -4.45
CA ILE A 96 -7.06 9.15 -4.10
C ILE A 96 -7.46 9.33 -2.64
N GLY A 97 -6.76 10.20 -1.93
CA GLY A 97 -7.03 10.51 -0.53
C GLY A 97 -5.95 11.39 0.06
N ALA A 98 -6.25 12.07 1.16
CA ALA A 98 -5.29 12.89 1.89
C ALA A 98 -4.08 12.07 2.39
N SER A 99 -3.03 12.74 2.83
CA SER A 99 -1.91 12.06 3.48
C SER A 99 -2.39 11.25 4.69
N ASP A 100 -1.86 10.04 4.86
CA ASP A 100 -2.25 9.10 5.93
C ASP A 100 -3.74 8.69 5.92
N SER A 101 -4.40 8.67 4.76
CA SER A 101 -5.78 8.16 4.63
C SER A 101 -5.88 6.63 4.54
N GLY A 102 -4.76 5.91 4.40
CA GLY A 102 -4.74 4.44 4.25
C GLY A 102 -4.59 3.88 2.84
N LYS A 103 -4.27 4.73 1.85
CA LYS A 103 -4.05 4.30 0.44
C LYS A 103 -3.06 3.15 0.32
N SER A 104 -1.85 3.30 0.86
CA SER A 104 -0.81 2.29 0.80
C SER A 104 -1.26 0.96 1.43
N SER A 105 -1.97 1.04 2.56
CA SER A 105 -2.47 -0.11 3.29
C SER A 105 -3.53 -0.89 2.50
N ILE A 106 -4.53 -0.21 1.93
CA ILE A 106 -5.55 -0.86 1.10
C ILE A 106 -4.96 -1.37 -0.22
N ILE A 107 -4.00 -0.67 -0.81
CA ILE A 107 -3.32 -1.13 -2.03
C ILE A 107 -2.58 -2.43 -1.78
N ALA A 108 -1.88 -2.57 -0.65
CA ALA A 108 -1.20 -3.82 -0.33
C ALA A 108 -2.17 -4.96 -0.04
N TYR A 109 -3.24 -4.67 0.71
CA TYR A 109 -4.32 -5.62 0.93
C TYR A 109 -4.90 -6.14 -0.40
N LEU A 110 -5.27 -5.22 -1.29
CA LEU A 110 -5.84 -5.56 -2.59
C LEU A 110 -4.86 -6.26 -3.51
N ALA A 111 -3.58 -5.89 -3.50
CA ALA A 111 -2.57 -6.54 -4.32
C ALA A 111 -2.47 -8.03 -3.97
N ASN A 112 -2.39 -8.37 -2.69
CA ASN A 112 -2.37 -9.76 -2.23
C ASN A 112 -3.66 -10.50 -2.62
N LYS A 113 -4.83 -9.88 -2.41
CA LYS A 113 -6.13 -10.49 -2.76
C LYS A 113 -6.31 -10.75 -4.25
N LEU A 114 -5.87 -9.83 -5.11
CA LEU A 114 -5.95 -9.97 -6.56
C LEU A 114 -4.96 -11.03 -7.07
N VAL A 115 -3.74 -11.07 -6.53
CA VAL A 115 -2.79 -12.16 -6.84
C VAL A 115 -3.34 -13.52 -6.41
N ALA A 116 -3.95 -13.61 -5.23
CA ALA A 116 -4.60 -14.84 -4.77
C ALA A 116 -5.75 -15.31 -5.68
N ARG A 117 -6.38 -14.38 -6.43
CA ARG A 117 -7.38 -14.69 -7.47
C ARG A 117 -6.77 -15.10 -8.82
N GLY A 118 -5.44 -15.20 -8.90
CA GLY A 118 -4.71 -15.61 -10.10
C GLY A 118 -4.41 -14.46 -11.07
N LEU A 119 -4.60 -13.20 -10.67
CA LEU A 119 -4.27 -12.05 -11.51
C LEU A 119 -2.81 -11.65 -11.35
N ARG A 120 -2.18 -11.27 -12.45
CA ARG A 120 -0.93 -10.52 -12.42
C ARG A 120 -1.22 -9.09 -12.02
N VAL A 121 -0.66 -8.63 -10.90
CA VAL A 121 -0.97 -7.30 -10.34
C VAL A 121 0.20 -6.37 -10.52
N GLY A 122 -0.05 -5.19 -11.07
CA GLY A 122 0.89 -4.08 -11.13
C GLY A 122 0.56 -3.05 -10.07
N ILE A 123 1.56 -2.54 -9.36
CA ILE A 123 1.43 -1.34 -8.54
C ILE A 123 2.24 -0.23 -9.22
N VAL A 124 1.59 0.90 -9.51
CA VAL A 124 2.28 2.12 -9.94
C VAL A 124 2.23 3.13 -8.80
N ASP A 125 3.36 3.30 -8.12
CA ASP A 125 3.47 4.24 -7.01
C ASP A 125 3.88 5.63 -7.49
N SER A 126 2.90 6.54 -7.54
CA SER A 126 3.12 7.94 -7.89
C SER A 126 3.19 8.89 -6.69
N ASP A 127 3.31 8.39 -5.45
CA ASP A 127 3.59 9.24 -4.28
C ASP A 127 5.09 9.55 -4.13
N ILE A 128 5.56 10.55 -4.90
CA ILE A 128 6.96 11.02 -4.87
C ILE A 128 7.47 11.45 -3.48
N GLY A 129 6.57 11.82 -2.55
CA GLY A 129 6.92 12.38 -1.25
C GLY A 129 6.92 11.37 -0.11
N GLN A 130 6.13 10.31 -0.25
CA GLN A 130 5.95 9.24 0.73
C GLN A 130 5.83 7.90 0.03
N LYS A 131 6.97 7.43 -0.46
CA LYS A 131 7.09 6.20 -1.23
C LYS A 131 6.84 4.94 -0.42
N ASP A 132 6.26 3.99 -1.13
CA ASP A 132 6.16 2.59 -0.75
C ASP A 132 7.16 1.77 -1.59
N ILE A 133 7.20 2.00 -2.91
CA ILE A 133 8.08 1.26 -3.83
C ILE A 133 9.13 2.21 -4.41
N GLY A 134 10.42 1.83 -4.34
CA GLY A 134 11.53 2.64 -4.86
C GLY A 134 11.82 3.93 -4.05
N PRO A 135 12.80 4.74 -4.52
CA PRO A 135 13.28 5.92 -3.82
C PRO A 135 12.36 7.13 -3.97
N VAL A 136 12.42 8.05 -3.00
CA VAL A 136 11.71 9.35 -3.06
C VAL A 136 12.06 10.15 -4.32
N GLY A 137 11.12 10.95 -4.81
CA GLY A 137 11.33 11.75 -6.02
C GLY A 137 11.21 11.00 -7.35
N THR A 138 10.78 9.74 -7.30
CA THR A 138 10.46 8.94 -8.50
C THR A 138 8.97 8.67 -8.61
N ILE A 139 8.49 8.26 -9.78
CA ILE A 139 7.34 7.36 -9.91
C ILE A 139 7.94 5.97 -10.14
N SER A 140 7.34 4.93 -9.59
CA SER A 140 7.87 3.57 -9.66
C SER A 140 6.76 2.59 -9.98
N SER A 141 7.11 1.45 -10.58
CA SER A 141 6.18 0.35 -10.79
C SER A 141 6.80 -0.98 -10.43
N ALA A 142 5.98 -1.88 -9.91
CA ALA A 142 6.34 -3.28 -9.69
C ALA A 142 5.17 -4.21 -10.06
N VAL A 143 5.48 -5.36 -10.65
CA VAL A 143 4.54 -6.39 -11.08
C VAL A 143 4.69 -7.62 -10.19
N PHE A 144 3.57 -8.22 -9.80
CA PHE A 144 3.50 -9.37 -8.91
C PHE A 144 2.74 -10.50 -9.62
N SER A 145 3.43 -11.62 -9.82
CA SER A 145 2.86 -12.90 -10.28
C SER A 145 2.60 -13.87 -9.13
N ASP A 146 3.27 -13.64 -8.00
CA ASP A 146 3.24 -14.46 -6.80
C ASP A 146 2.93 -13.57 -5.60
N LEU A 147 2.45 -14.17 -4.49
CA LEU A 147 1.98 -13.43 -3.32
C LEU A 147 3.09 -12.50 -2.78
N PRO A 148 2.93 -11.16 -2.87
CA PRO A 148 3.97 -10.26 -2.39
C PRO A 148 4.12 -10.29 -0.87
N ILE A 149 3.03 -10.57 -0.15
CA ILE A 149 2.84 -10.44 1.31
C ILE A 149 3.01 -9.00 1.78
N ILE A 150 4.14 -8.37 1.48
CA ILE A 150 4.45 -6.96 1.71
C ILE A 150 4.95 -6.32 0.40
N PRO A 151 4.04 -5.80 -0.45
CA PRO A 151 4.41 -5.31 -1.79
C PRO A 151 5.48 -4.22 -1.81
N TRP A 152 5.55 -3.39 -0.78
CA TRP A 152 6.52 -2.29 -0.68
C TRP A 152 7.95 -2.73 -0.31
N LEU A 153 8.18 -4.01 -0.05
CA LEU A 153 9.53 -4.57 0.08
C LEU A 153 10.16 -4.92 -1.27
N LYS A 154 9.36 -5.08 -2.32
CA LYS A 154 9.88 -5.39 -3.65
C LYS A 154 10.61 -4.17 -4.25
N GLU A 155 11.75 -4.44 -4.89
CA GLU A 155 12.44 -3.45 -5.72
C GLU A 155 11.59 -3.06 -6.95
N PRO A 156 11.64 -1.79 -7.37
CA PRO A 156 10.88 -1.34 -8.53
C PRO A 156 11.40 -1.99 -9.82
N ASP A 157 10.49 -2.52 -10.64
CA ASP A 157 10.81 -3.05 -11.97
C ASP A 157 11.14 -1.91 -12.96
N LYS A 158 10.48 -0.76 -12.79
CA LYS A 158 10.72 0.47 -13.57
C LYS A 158 10.57 1.71 -12.68
N MET A 159 11.27 2.76 -13.05
CA MET A 159 11.21 4.07 -12.40
C MET A 159 11.21 5.20 -13.42
N TYR A 160 10.57 6.31 -13.04
CA TYR A 160 10.59 7.58 -13.73
C TYR A 160 11.04 8.65 -12.75
N PHE A 161 12.14 9.36 -13.03
CA PHE A 161 12.66 10.38 -12.12
C PHE A 161 11.90 11.70 -12.30
N VAL A 162 11.26 12.17 -11.23
CA VAL A 162 10.60 13.48 -11.19
C VAL A 162 11.56 14.54 -10.67
N GLY A 163 12.43 14.17 -9.73
CA GLY A 163 13.47 15.06 -9.19
C GLY A 163 13.07 15.88 -7.97
N ASP A 164 11.82 15.75 -7.48
CA ASP A 164 11.34 16.44 -6.29
C ASP A 164 10.42 15.54 -5.45
N LYS A 165 10.36 15.79 -4.15
CA LYS A 165 9.45 15.15 -3.18
C LYS A 165 8.08 15.81 -3.11
N THR A 166 7.87 16.93 -3.81
CA THR A 166 6.64 17.71 -3.82
C THR A 166 6.06 17.78 -5.24
N PRO A 167 4.75 17.51 -5.43
CA PRO A 167 4.16 17.57 -6.78
C PRO A 167 4.09 18.98 -7.36
N ARG A 168 3.95 19.99 -6.50
CA ARG A 168 3.89 21.40 -6.90
C ARG A 168 5.17 21.78 -7.68
N GLY A 169 5.00 22.45 -8.83
CA GLY A 169 6.09 22.74 -9.77
C GLY A 169 6.42 21.60 -10.75
N HIS A 170 5.87 20.39 -10.55
CA HIS A 170 6.23 19.19 -11.30
C HIS A 170 5.00 18.43 -11.82
N LEU A 171 3.87 19.11 -12.04
CA LEU A 171 2.60 18.47 -12.41
C LEU A 171 2.69 17.69 -13.74
N LEU A 172 3.34 18.26 -14.76
CA LEU A 172 3.50 17.62 -16.07
C LEU A 172 4.33 16.34 -15.99
N PRO A 173 5.55 16.32 -15.42
CA PRO A 173 6.29 15.07 -15.17
C PRO A 173 5.48 14.04 -14.38
N MET A 174 4.64 14.47 -13.44
CA MET A 174 3.82 13.57 -12.63
C MET A 174 2.71 12.88 -13.43
N VAL A 175 2.12 13.56 -14.42
CA VAL A 175 1.11 13.01 -15.32
C VAL A 175 1.78 12.12 -16.38
N VAL A 176 2.84 12.61 -17.03
CA VAL A 176 3.58 11.85 -18.04
C VAL A 176 4.17 10.56 -17.46
N GLY A 177 4.87 10.67 -16.33
CA GLY A 177 5.55 9.53 -15.72
C GLY A 177 4.60 8.43 -15.24
N VAL A 178 3.41 8.79 -14.71
CA VAL A 178 2.44 7.76 -14.28
C VAL A 178 1.90 6.98 -15.47
N ARG A 179 1.66 7.63 -16.60
CA ARG A 179 1.20 6.98 -17.82
C ARG A 179 2.27 6.11 -18.46
N MET A 180 3.49 6.61 -18.56
CA MET A 180 4.62 5.84 -19.05
C MET A 180 4.79 4.54 -18.26
N LEU A 181 4.78 4.62 -16.92
CA LEU A 181 4.92 3.43 -16.09
C LEU A 181 3.70 2.51 -16.17
N ALA A 182 2.48 3.05 -16.22
CA ALA A 182 1.28 2.22 -16.42
C ALA A 182 1.34 1.43 -17.75
N ASP A 183 1.74 2.06 -18.85
CA ASP A 183 1.86 1.38 -20.17
C ASP A 183 2.94 0.29 -20.18
N MET A 184 4.03 0.50 -19.44
CA MET A 184 5.12 -0.47 -19.28
C MET A 184 4.79 -1.59 -18.28
N THR A 185 3.79 -1.40 -17.42
CA THR A 185 3.39 -2.36 -16.39
C THR A 185 2.50 -3.44 -17.01
N LYS A 186 3.07 -4.58 -17.40
CA LYS A 186 2.33 -5.68 -18.01
C LYS A 186 1.62 -6.52 -16.95
N ALA A 187 0.42 -6.10 -16.56
CA ALA A 187 -0.40 -6.70 -15.51
C ALA A 187 -1.88 -6.72 -15.91
N ASP A 188 -2.65 -7.65 -15.33
CA ASP A 188 -4.10 -7.75 -15.54
C ASP A 188 -4.84 -6.67 -14.75
N ALA A 189 -4.37 -6.37 -13.53
CA ALA A 189 -4.87 -5.29 -12.68
C ALA A 189 -3.74 -4.33 -12.31
N ILE A 190 -3.93 -3.02 -12.51
CA ILE A 190 -2.96 -1.98 -12.12
C ILE A 190 -3.56 -1.11 -11.02
N LEU A 191 -2.92 -1.13 -9.85
CA LEU A 191 -3.26 -0.30 -8.69
C LEU A 191 -2.33 0.93 -8.68
N VAL A 192 -2.90 2.12 -8.91
CA VAL A 192 -2.14 3.37 -8.96
C VAL A 192 -2.24 4.07 -7.61
N ASN A 193 -1.14 4.05 -6.84
CA ASN A 193 -1.01 4.88 -5.65
C ASN A 193 -0.75 6.32 -6.05
N THR A 194 -1.39 7.27 -5.37
CA THR A 194 -1.20 8.69 -5.64
C THR A 194 -0.84 9.46 -4.39
N THR A 195 -0.24 10.64 -4.59
CA THR A 195 0.15 11.55 -3.50
C THR A 195 -1.00 11.91 -2.57
N GLY A 196 -0.70 12.17 -1.30
CA GLY A 196 -1.65 12.78 -0.37
C GLY A 196 -2.01 14.26 -0.63
N TYR A 197 -1.67 14.80 -1.81
CA TYR A 197 -1.86 16.20 -2.20
C TYR A 197 -3.25 16.36 -2.83
N VAL A 198 -4.20 16.91 -2.06
CA VAL A 198 -5.64 16.96 -2.41
C VAL A 198 -6.33 18.30 -2.13
N SER A 199 -5.65 19.27 -1.51
CA SER A 199 -6.29 20.40 -0.82
C SER A 199 -6.29 21.75 -1.54
N ASP A 200 -5.58 21.90 -2.66
CA ASP A 200 -5.58 23.14 -3.46
C ASP A 200 -5.94 22.86 -4.93
N ASP A 201 -6.16 23.91 -5.73
CA ASP A 201 -6.58 23.76 -7.13
C ASP A 201 -5.56 22.98 -7.97
N ALA A 202 -4.27 23.15 -7.70
CA ALA A 202 -3.21 22.41 -8.39
C ALA A 202 -3.23 20.91 -8.03
N ALA A 203 -3.55 20.57 -6.79
CA ALA A 203 -3.79 19.20 -6.36
C ALA A 203 -5.01 18.59 -7.06
N VAL A 204 -6.13 19.31 -7.10
CA VAL A 204 -7.35 18.85 -7.80
C VAL A 204 -7.03 18.61 -9.28
N GLU A 205 -6.40 19.57 -9.94
CA GLU A 205 -6.04 19.49 -11.35
C GLU A 205 -5.07 18.33 -11.63
N LEU A 206 -4.09 18.09 -10.76
CA LEU A 206 -3.19 16.94 -10.89
C LEU A 206 -3.94 15.61 -10.89
N LYS A 207 -4.94 15.46 -10.01
CA LYS A 207 -5.73 14.22 -9.94
C LYS A 207 -6.61 14.06 -11.18
N LEU A 208 -7.27 15.13 -11.62
CA LEU A 208 -8.10 15.12 -12.83
C LEU A 208 -7.27 14.78 -14.07
N ARG A 209 -6.08 15.36 -14.24
CA ARG A 209 -5.20 15.04 -15.37
C ARG A 209 -4.63 13.63 -15.32
N LYS A 210 -4.33 13.10 -14.12
CA LYS A 210 -3.97 11.68 -13.98
C LYS A 210 -5.13 10.76 -14.42
N ILE A 211 -6.36 11.08 -14.03
CA ILE A 211 -7.55 10.31 -14.42
C ILE A 211 -7.77 10.39 -15.94
N GLU A 212 -7.71 11.58 -16.52
CA GLU A 212 -7.90 11.77 -17.97
C GLU A 212 -6.82 11.04 -18.79
N ASN A 213 -5.57 11.13 -18.34
CA ASN A 213 -4.43 10.58 -19.06
C ASN A 213 -4.34 9.04 -18.95
N LEU A 214 -4.73 8.47 -17.81
CA LEU A 214 -4.77 7.01 -17.59
C LEU A 214 -6.07 6.36 -18.07
N ARG A 215 -7.18 7.11 -18.13
CA ARG A 215 -8.54 6.62 -18.41
C ARG A 215 -8.87 5.35 -17.60
N PRO A 216 -8.78 5.41 -16.25
CA PRO A 216 -8.94 4.22 -15.43
C PRO A 216 -10.38 3.71 -15.45
N ASP A 217 -10.54 2.42 -15.23
CA ASP A 217 -11.84 1.80 -15.01
C ASP A 217 -12.49 2.32 -13.72
N ARG A 218 -11.67 2.54 -12.69
CA ARG A 218 -12.12 2.84 -11.34
C ARG A 218 -11.28 3.92 -10.68
N VAL A 219 -11.94 4.76 -9.88
CA VAL A 219 -11.29 5.63 -8.90
C VAL A 219 -11.84 5.30 -7.51
N VAL A 220 -10.94 4.95 -6.59
CA VAL A 220 -11.23 4.73 -5.18
C VAL A 220 -10.83 5.99 -4.40
N GLY A 221 -11.83 6.73 -3.93
CA GLY A 221 -11.65 7.88 -3.04
C GLY A 221 -11.71 7.45 -1.58
N ILE A 222 -10.60 7.58 -0.87
CA ILE A 222 -10.48 7.31 0.57
C ILE A 222 -10.61 8.62 1.32
N ASP A 223 -11.84 8.89 1.75
CA ASP A 223 -12.27 10.21 2.13
C ASP A 223 -12.29 10.40 3.65
N ASP A 224 -11.58 11.43 4.11
CA ASP A 224 -11.58 11.94 5.49
C ASP A 224 -12.46 13.21 5.64
N GLY A 225 -13.26 13.52 4.62
CA GLY A 225 -14.06 14.73 4.50
C GLY A 225 -13.46 15.75 3.52
N SER A 226 -12.19 15.60 3.12
CA SER A 226 -11.50 16.56 2.25
C SER A 226 -11.72 16.34 0.75
N LEU A 227 -12.29 15.20 0.32
CA LEU A 227 -12.33 14.87 -1.11
C LEU A 227 -13.62 15.28 -1.82
N GLY A 228 -14.60 15.88 -1.12
CA GLY A 228 -15.94 16.14 -1.66
C GLY A 228 -15.94 16.85 -3.03
N ASP A 229 -15.23 17.98 -3.12
CA ASP A 229 -15.11 18.76 -4.35
C ASP A 229 -14.41 17.95 -5.46
N LEU A 230 -13.26 17.34 -5.18
CA LEU A 230 -12.52 16.53 -6.15
C LEU A 230 -13.36 15.37 -6.70
N LEU A 231 -14.05 14.60 -5.84
CA LEU A 231 -14.87 13.46 -6.25
C LEU A 231 -16.08 13.88 -7.10
N SER A 232 -16.61 15.08 -6.87
CA SER A 232 -17.68 15.67 -7.69
C SER A 232 -17.22 15.97 -9.13
N ARG A 233 -15.94 16.33 -9.31
CA ARG A 233 -15.33 16.70 -10.60
C ARG A 233 -14.81 15.51 -11.40
N ILE A 234 -14.74 14.32 -10.82
CA ILE A 234 -14.30 13.11 -11.55
C ILE A 234 -15.27 12.82 -12.70
N PRO A 235 -14.75 12.63 -13.93
CA PRO A 235 -15.57 12.37 -15.11
C PRO A 235 -16.52 11.17 -14.96
N PRO A 236 -17.72 11.22 -15.56
CA PRO A 236 -18.74 10.18 -15.40
C PRO A 236 -18.39 8.84 -16.07
N TYR A 237 -17.41 8.81 -16.98
CA TYR A 237 -16.96 7.58 -17.65
C TYR A 237 -16.15 6.64 -16.74
N VAL A 238 -15.77 7.09 -15.54
CA VAL A 238 -15.00 6.30 -14.57
C VAL A 238 -15.91 5.83 -13.44
N LYS A 239 -15.82 4.55 -13.05
CA LYS A 239 -16.55 4.05 -11.88
C LYS A 239 -15.94 4.62 -10.60
N LYS A 240 -16.73 5.42 -9.88
CA LYS A 240 -16.31 6.06 -8.62
C LYS A 240 -16.72 5.18 -7.44
N ILE A 241 -15.76 4.88 -6.56
CA ILE A 241 -15.97 4.17 -5.30
C ILE A 241 -15.49 5.09 -4.19
N ARG A 242 -16.39 5.55 -3.32
CA ARG A 242 -16.04 6.39 -2.17
C ARG A 242 -16.12 5.55 -0.91
N ILE A 243 -15.01 5.49 -0.18
CA ILE A 243 -14.93 4.84 1.12
C ILE A 243 -14.46 5.83 2.19
N ARG A 244 -14.89 5.61 3.43
CA ARG A 244 -14.41 6.38 4.58
C ARG A 244 -12.97 5.96 4.92
N ALA A 245 -12.11 6.94 5.21
CA ALA A 245 -10.79 6.68 5.78
C ALA A 245 -10.91 5.99 7.15
N PRO A 246 -10.19 4.89 7.41
CA PRO A 246 -10.21 4.22 8.72
C PRO A 246 -9.74 5.13 9.85
N ASP A 247 -10.44 5.10 10.99
CA ASP A 247 -10.16 5.96 12.15
C ASP A 247 -8.85 5.56 12.86
N GLU A 248 -8.44 4.29 12.70
CA GLU A 248 -7.25 3.69 13.32
C GLU A 248 -5.93 4.17 12.68
N ILE A 249 -5.99 4.90 11.55
CA ILE A 249 -4.78 5.33 10.84
C ILE A 249 -4.21 6.59 11.50
N ARG A 250 -3.12 6.39 12.22
CA ARG A 250 -2.37 7.48 12.84
C ARG A 250 -1.74 8.40 11.80
N LYS A 251 -1.96 9.71 11.95
CA LYS A 251 -1.26 10.74 11.19
C LYS A 251 0.23 10.75 11.55
N LYS A 252 1.09 10.72 10.53
CA LYS A 252 2.54 10.73 10.71
C LYS A 252 3.07 12.15 10.89
N GLY A 253 3.94 12.33 11.87
CA GLY A 253 4.62 13.62 12.08
C GLY A 253 5.68 13.90 11.02
N VAL A 254 6.16 15.15 10.94
CA VAL A 254 7.22 15.55 9.99
C VAL A 254 8.50 14.73 10.21
N ALA A 255 8.95 14.56 11.45
CA ALA A 255 10.14 13.80 11.80
C ALA A 255 10.03 12.31 11.37
N GLU A 256 8.87 11.70 11.56
CA GLU A 256 8.62 10.32 11.15
C GLU A 256 8.64 10.17 9.63
N ARG A 257 8.06 11.14 8.90
CA ARG A 257 8.14 11.16 7.44
C ARG A 257 9.59 11.32 6.97
N MET A 258 10.39 12.17 7.62
CA MET A 258 11.81 12.34 7.31
C MET A 258 12.60 11.05 7.55
N GLU A 259 12.42 10.40 8.69
CA GLU A 259 13.13 9.15 8.99
C GLU A 259 12.74 8.03 8.03
N ARG A 260 11.45 7.90 7.68
CA ARG A 260 11.01 6.93 6.68
C ARG A 260 11.67 7.16 5.33
N ARG A 261 11.82 8.42 4.91
CA ARG A 261 12.54 8.75 3.66
C ARG A 261 14.01 8.35 3.75
N ARG A 262 14.67 8.61 4.89
CA ARG A 262 16.06 8.22 5.12
C ARG A 262 16.24 6.70 5.03
N ILE A 263 15.34 5.94 5.67
CA ILE A 263 15.33 4.47 5.62
C ILE A 263 15.10 3.98 4.19
N ASN A 264 14.13 4.55 3.47
CA ASN A 264 13.80 4.15 2.10
C ASN A 264 14.97 4.42 1.13
N ILE A 265 15.63 5.57 1.22
CA ILE A 265 16.84 5.87 0.43
C ILE A 265 17.97 4.90 0.80
N GLY A 266 18.20 4.67 2.09
CA GLY A 266 19.23 3.74 2.56
C GLY A 266 19.01 2.31 2.06
N ARG A 267 17.75 1.84 2.06
CA ARG A 267 17.39 0.54 1.48
C ARG A 267 17.73 0.46 0.00
N TYR A 268 17.32 1.48 -0.77
CA TYR A 268 17.56 1.52 -2.21
C TYR A 268 19.06 1.53 -2.55
N LEU A 269 19.86 2.32 -1.83
CA LEU A 269 21.31 2.38 -2.05
C LEU A 269 22.02 1.09 -1.63
N ASN A 270 21.68 0.53 -0.47
CA ASN A 270 22.33 -0.70 0.01
C ASN A 270 21.96 -1.95 -0.80
N ASN A 271 20.76 -1.97 -1.40
CA ASN A 271 20.36 -3.04 -2.33
C ASN A 271 20.98 -2.87 -3.73
N SER A 272 21.61 -1.71 -4.03
CA SER A 272 22.32 -1.49 -5.30
C SER A 272 23.78 -1.96 -5.32
N ASP A 273 24.29 -2.42 -4.18
CA ASP A 273 25.65 -2.98 -4.01
C ASP A 273 25.70 -4.52 -4.15
N GLN A 274 24.63 -5.16 -4.65
CA GLN A 274 24.54 -6.60 -4.95
C GLN A 274 24.32 -6.83 -6.44
#